data_AF-A0A9P6DHH4-F1
#
_entry.id   AF-A0A9P6DHH4-F1
#
_cell.length_a   1.000
_cell.length_b   1.000
_cell.length_c   1.000
_cell.angle_alpha   90.00
_cell.angle_beta   90.00
_cell.angle_gamma   90.00
#
_symmetry.space_group_name_H-M   'P 1'
#
loop_
_entity.id
_entity.type
_entity.pdbx_description
1 polymer ?
#
loop_
_entity_poly.entity_id
_entity_poly.type
_entity_poly.pdbx_seq_one_letter_code
_entity_poly.pdbx_strand_id
1 'polypeptide(L)'
;MIRESHIQGFNIAGMENRLIVKLFADDTTVYLSEWDRFEDLEEILNDWCRASKAKFNISKTEIIPIGTPEYRKCVVDKHRIGLLSEEIPIAITITQDGDSTHLLGAKIGNNFDEQKAWNNAVTKVKTSLDRWA
;
A
#
# COMPACT_ATOMS: atom_id res chain seq x y z
N MET A 1 -1.48 9.08 18.77
CA MET A 1 -1.60 9.48 17.34
C MET A 1 -0.49 8.77 16.53
N ILE A 2 -0.60 8.55 15.20
CA ILE A 2 0.30 7.63 14.45
C ILE A 2 1.82 7.91 14.57
N ARG A 3 2.24 9.17 14.77
CA ARG A 3 3.67 9.52 14.96
C ARG A 3 4.22 9.11 16.33
N GLU A 4 3.34 9.00 17.32
CA GLU A 4 3.66 8.63 18.70
C GLU A 4 3.34 7.16 18.98
N SER A 5 2.90 6.40 17.97
CA SER A 5 2.59 4.99 18.14
C SER A 5 3.84 4.13 18.17
N HIS A 6 3.63 2.87 18.57
CA HIS A 6 4.66 1.84 18.57
C HIS A 6 4.94 1.25 17.17
N ILE A 7 4.26 1.75 16.13
CA ILE A 7 4.51 1.32 14.75
C ILE A 7 5.95 1.69 14.36
N GLN A 8 6.71 0.67 13.98
CA GLN A 8 8.10 0.78 13.57
C GLN A 8 8.23 1.39 12.19
N GLY A 9 7.42 0.93 11.23
CA GLY A 9 7.53 1.33 9.83
C GLY A 9 8.88 0.96 9.22
N PHE A 10 9.33 1.73 8.22
CA PHE A 10 10.56 1.42 7.48
C PHE A 10 11.76 2.23 7.97
N ASN A 11 12.84 1.54 8.29
CA ASN A 11 14.16 2.14 8.48
C ASN A 11 14.93 2.11 7.17
N ILE A 12 15.07 3.27 6.52
CA ILE A 12 15.73 3.39 5.22
C ILE A 12 17.16 3.89 5.45
N ALA A 13 18.14 3.18 4.90
CA ALA A 13 19.55 3.58 5.00
C ALA A 13 19.76 5.00 4.45
N GLY A 14 20.39 5.86 5.25
CA GLY A 14 20.64 7.26 4.90
C GLY A 14 19.51 8.23 5.28
N MET A 15 18.38 7.76 5.83
CA MET A 15 17.35 8.62 6.42
C MET A 15 17.51 8.69 7.94
N GLU A 16 17.42 9.91 8.49
CA GLU A 16 17.50 10.13 9.95
C GLU A 16 16.27 9.60 10.70
N ASN A 17 15.10 9.61 10.04
CA ASN A 17 13.83 9.23 10.64
C ASN A 17 13.23 8.04 9.90
N ARG A 18 12.59 7.15 10.66
CA ARG A 18 11.80 6.04 10.12
C ARG A 18 10.61 6.54 9.32
N LEU A 19 10.30 5.87 8.21
CA LEU A 19 9.17 6.16 7.35
C LEU A 19 7.96 5.36 7.82
N ILE A 20 6.95 6.04 8.39
CA ILE A 20 5.70 5.42 8.85
C ILE A 20 4.54 5.77 7.93
N VAL A 21 4.44 7.04 7.52
CA VAL A 21 3.31 7.54 6.74
C VAL A 21 3.79 8.58 5.73
N LYS A 22 3.20 8.53 4.55
CA LYS A 22 3.32 9.53 3.48
C LYS A 22 1.93 10.00 3.09
N LEU A 23 1.74 11.31 3.08
CA LEU A 23 0.46 11.95 2.76
C LEU A 23 0.62 12.75 1.46
N PHE A 24 -0.32 12.59 0.54
CA PHE A 24 -0.41 13.39 -0.67
C PHE A 24 -1.88 13.67 -1.00
N ALA A 25 -2.34 14.91 -0.78
CA ALA A 25 -3.76 15.25 -0.84
C ALA A 25 -4.62 14.31 0.04
N ASP A 26 -5.58 13.61 -0.56
CA ASP A 26 -6.42 12.59 0.10
C ASP A 26 -5.78 11.19 0.10
N ASP A 27 -4.75 10.95 -0.72
CA ASP A 27 -4.03 9.69 -0.75
C ASP A 27 -3.09 9.57 0.46
N THR A 28 -3.21 8.46 1.17
CA THR A 28 -2.39 8.13 2.34
C THR A 28 -1.72 6.79 2.14
N THR A 29 -0.40 6.75 2.31
CA THR A 29 0.39 5.51 2.31
C THR A 29 0.97 5.30 3.69
N VAL A 30 0.73 4.13 4.27
CA VAL A 30 1.33 3.71 5.55
C VAL A 30 2.33 2.59 5.27
N TYR A 31 3.46 2.65 5.95
CA TYR A 31 4.54 1.68 5.86
C TYR A 31 4.60 0.91 7.17
N LEU A 32 4.44 -0.40 7.09
CA LEU A 32 4.45 -1.33 8.22
C LEU A 32 5.61 -2.30 8.03
N SER A 33 6.44 -2.46 9.07
CA SER A 33 7.44 -3.52 9.13
C SER A 33 6.76 -4.89 9.30
N GLU A 34 7.52 -5.97 9.11
CA GLU A 34 7.06 -7.33 9.38
C GLU A 34 6.71 -7.59 10.87
N TRP A 35 7.22 -6.72 11.77
CA TRP A 35 7.01 -6.77 13.21
C TRP A 35 5.84 -5.90 13.67
N ASP A 36 5.31 -5.07 12.77
CA ASP A 36 4.13 -4.26 13.04
C ASP A 36 2.86 -5.11 12.91
N ARG A 37 1.85 -4.74 13.68
CA ARG A 37 0.55 -5.39 13.71
C ARG A 37 -0.46 -4.53 12.96
N PHE A 38 -1.21 -5.14 12.05
CA PHE A 38 -2.19 -4.41 11.26
C PHE A 38 -3.31 -3.84 12.15
N GLU A 39 -3.73 -4.60 13.16
CA GLU A 39 -4.74 -4.19 14.13
C GLU A 39 -4.35 -2.91 14.91
N ASP A 40 -3.06 -2.74 15.25
CA ASP A 40 -2.59 -1.52 15.93
C ASP A 40 -2.74 -0.29 15.00
N LEU A 41 -2.53 -0.47 13.69
CA LEU A 41 -2.81 0.57 12.70
C LEU A 41 -4.32 0.84 12.61
N GLU A 42 -5.15 -0.19 12.53
CA GLU A 42 -6.60 -0.04 12.46
C GLU A 42 -7.17 0.72 13.66
N GLU A 43 -6.70 0.45 14.88
CA GLU A 43 -7.09 1.20 16.08
C GLU A 43 -6.77 2.69 15.95
N ILE A 44 -5.54 3.02 15.54
CA ILE A 44 -5.11 4.41 15.34
C ILE A 44 -5.96 5.11 14.27
N LEU A 45 -6.24 4.42 13.15
CA LEU A 45 -7.04 4.97 12.06
C LEU A 45 -8.50 5.15 12.46
N ASN A 46 -9.06 4.23 13.25
CA ASN A 46 -10.42 4.30 13.76
C ASN A 46 -10.60 5.48 14.73
N ASP A 47 -9.65 5.69 15.64
CA ASP A 47 -9.70 6.82 16.57
C ASP A 47 -9.54 8.16 15.83
N TRP A 48 -8.67 8.21 14.82
CA TRP A 48 -8.56 9.38 13.97
C TRP A 48 -9.86 9.66 13.19
N CYS A 49 -10.53 8.62 12.66
CA CYS A 49 -11.82 8.77 11.98
C CYS A 49 -12.90 9.27 12.94
N ARG A 50 -12.96 8.77 14.17
CA ARG A 50 -13.90 9.23 15.21
C ARG A 50 -13.69 10.71 15.53
N ALA A 51 -12.44 11.15 15.68
CA ALA A 51 -12.11 12.53 16.00
C ALA A 51 -12.34 13.50 14.83
N SER A 52 -11.96 13.10 13.61
CA SER A 52 -12.03 13.95 12.41
C SER A 52 -13.38 13.91 11.69
N LYS A 53 -14.21 12.90 11.97
CA LYS A 53 -15.41 12.50 11.19
C LYS A 53 -15.11 12.09 9.73
N ALA A 54 -13.84 11.93 9.36
CA ALA A 54 -13.47 11.36 8.08
C ALA A 54 -13.74 9.85 8.06
N LYS A 55 -13.82 9.27 6.85
CA LYS A 55 -14.04 7.84 6.64
C LYS A 55 -13.05 7.29 5.62
N PHE A 56 -12.26 6.29 6.01
CA PHE A 56 -11.40 5.58 5.07
C PHE A 56 -12.22 4.76 4.09
N ASN A 57 -11.76 4.75 2.83
CA ASN A 57 -12.34 3.92 1.80
C ASN A 57 -11.65 2.56 1.78
N ILE A 58 -12.15 1.64 2.63
CA ILE A 58 -11.60 0.28 2.75
C ILE A 58 -11.56 -0.42 1.38
N SER A 59 -12.60 -0.25 0.55
CA SER A 59 -12.64 -0.87 -0.80
C SER A 59 -11.60 -0.34 -1.79
N LYS A 60 -10.99 0.82 -1.51
CA LYS A 60 -9.86 1.36 -2.28
C LYS A 60 -8.51 1.13 -1.58
N THR A 61 -8.51 0.52 -0.39
CA THR A 61 -7.28 0.26 0.34
C THR A 61 -6.62 -0.99 -0.24
N GLU A 62 -5.36 -0.85 -0.60
CA GLU A 62 -4.56 -1.93 -1.18
C GLU A 62 -3.25 -2.06 -0.39
N ILE A 63 -2.81 -3.30 -0.19
CA ILE A 63 -1.59 -3.64 0.53
C ILE A 63 -0.61 -4.27 -0.45
N ILE A 64 0.63 -3.76 -0.46
CA ILE A 64 1.72 -4.33 -1.25
C ILE A 64 2.74 -4.91 -0.27
N PRO A 65 2.87 -6.24 -0.15
CA PRO A 65 3.89 -6.83 0.70
C PRO A 65 5.27 -6.60 0.07
N ILE A 66 6.24 -6.19 0.89
CA ILE A 66 7.63 -5.92 0.46
C ILE A 66 8.55 -6.79 1.30
N GLY A 67 9.51 -7.46 0.67
CA GLY A 67 10.43 -8.36 1.36
C GLY A 67 10.85 -9.52 0.45
N THR A 68 11.22 -10.65 1.06
CA THR A 68 11.57 -11.86 0.32
C THR A 68 10.35 -12.46 -0.38
N PRO A 69 10.51 -13.20 -1.49
CA PRO A 69 9.41 -13.88 -2.15
C PRO A 69 8.60 -14.78 -1.20
N GLU A 70 9.27 -15.46 -0.27
CA GLU A 70 8.64 -16.33 0.72
C GLU A 70 7.76 -15.54 1.69
N TYR A 71 8.26 -14.38 2.15
CA TYR A 71 7.49 -13.49 3.02
C TYR A 71 6.25 -12.95 2.28
N ARG A 72 6.42 -12.43 1.06
CA ARG A 72 5.30 -11.89 0.28
C ARG A 72 4.22 -12.95 0.04
N LYS A 73 4.65 -14.17 -0.35
CA LYS A 73 3.74 -15.30 -0.52
C LYS A 73 3.02 -15.65 0.78
N CYS A 74 3.73 -15.67 1.91
CA CYS A 74 3.13 -15.93 3.22
C CYS A 74 2.05 -14.89 3.57
N VAL A 75 2.33 -13.60 3.35
CA VAL A 75 1.35 -12.52 3.62
C VAL A 75 0.10 -12.66 2.77
N VAL A 76 0.26 -12.99 1.48
CA VAL A 76 -0.87 -13.23 0.57
C VAL A 76 -1.66 -14.48 0.98
N ASP A 77 -0.98 -15.60 1.21
CA ASP A 77 -1.61 -16.89 1.52
C ASP A 77 -2.30 -16.91 2.90
N LYS A 78 -1.75 -16.17 3.88
CA LYS A 78 -2.25 -16.09 5.26
C LYS A 78 -3.09 -14.85 5.56
N HIS A 79 -3.18 -13.96 4.58
CA HIS A 79 -3.86 -12.66 4.64
C HIS A 79 -3.51 -11.88 5.93
N ARG A 80 -2.22 -11.85 6.30
CA ARG A 80 -1.71 -11.19 7.52
C ARG A 80 -0.26 -10.79 7.38
N ILE A 81 0.17 -9.73 8.07
CA ILE A 81 1.54 -9.17 7.95
C ILE A 81 2.59 -10.04 8.65
N GLY A 82 2.26 -10.57 9.83
CA GLY A 82 3.17 -11.36 10.65
C GLY A 82 2.44 -12.50 11.36
N LEU A 83 3.20 -13.44 11.92
CA LEU A 83 2.63 -14.63 12.59
C LEU A 83 1.73 -14.28 13.79
N LEU A 84 2.03 -13.16 14.46
CA LEU A 84 1.31 -12.68 15.65
C LEU A 84 0.28 -11.59 15.35
N SER A 85 0.19 -11.13 14.09
CA SER A 85 -0.81 -10.13 13.68
C SER A 85 -2.13 -10.83 13.37
N GLU A 86 -3.22 -10.11 13.61
CA GLU A 86 -4.55 -10.52 13.17
C GLU A 86 -4.64 -10.63 11.64
N GLU A 87 -5.65 -11.36 11.18
CA GLU A 87 -5.94 -11.44 9.76
C GLU A 87 -6.45 -10.09 9.26
N ILE A 88 -5.90 -9.63 8.14
CA ILE A 88 -6.32 -8.39 7.50
C ILE A 88 -7.78 -8.58 7.04
N PRO A 89 -8.64 -7.55 7.14
CA PRO A 89 -10.01 -7.66 6.65
C PRO A 89 -10.06 -8.06 5.17
N ILE A 90 -10.87 -9.06 4.82
CA ILE A 90 -11.02 -9.59 3.45
C ILE A 90 -11.42 -8.53 2.40
N ALA A 91 -11.99 -7.41 2.85
CA ALA A 91 -12.34 -6.28 2.00
C ALA A 91 -11.12 -5.50 1.47
N ILE A 92 -9.94 -5.70 2.06
CA ILE A 92 -8.68 -5.07 1.67
C ILE A 92 -7.95 -6.01 0.70
N THR A 93 -7.57 -5.48 -0.45
CA THR A 93 -6.86 -6.25 -1.47
C THR A 93 -5.36 -6.29 -1.13
N ILE A 94 -4.76 -7.48 -1.14
CA ILE A 94 -3.31 -7.66 -1.05
C ILE A 94 -2.77 -7.97 -2.45
N THR A 95 -1.91 -7.13 -2.98
CA THR A 95 -1.32 -7.29 -4.32
C THR A 95 -0.31 -8.44 -4.31
N GLN A 96 -0.57 -9.47 -5.12
CA GLN A 96 0.33 -10.61 -5.31
C GLN A 96 1.47 -10.31 -6.29
N ASP A 97 2.51 -11.15 -6.26
CA ASP A 97 3.59 -11.10 -7.25
C ASP A 97 3.04 -11.32 -8.67
N GLY A 98 3.50 -10.50 -9.62
CA GLY A 98 3.03 -10.47 -11.01
C GLY A 98 1.91 -9.46 -11.27
N ASP A 99 1.21 -9.02 -10.23
CA ASP A 99 0.15 -8.01 -10.32
C ASP A 99 0.64 -6.61 -9.93
N SER A 100 -0.14 -5.60 -10.30
CA SER A 100 0.16 -4.19 -10.01
C SER A 100 -1.07 -3.45 -9.51
N THR A 101 -0.85 -2.54 -8.57
CA THR A 101 -1.81 -1.51 -8.14
C THR A 101 -1.36 -0.11 -8.57
N HIS A 102 -2.15 0.93 -8.28
CA HIS A 102 -1.81 2.32 -8.53
C HIS A 102 -1.44 3.05 -7.24
N LEU A 103 -0.33 3.78 -7.27
CA LEU A 103 0.07 4.72 -6.24
C LEU A 103 0.42 6.06 -6.91
N LEU A 104 -0.34 7.12 -6.61
CA LEU A 104 -0.15 8.47 -7.17
C LEU A 104 -0.07 8.50 -8.71
N GLY A 105 -0.85 7.64 -9.38
CA GLY A 105 -0.88 7.52 -10.84
C GLY A 105 0.20 6.64 -11.45
N ALA A 106 1.17 6.17 -10.67
CA ALA A 106 2.14 5.17 -11.10
C ALA A 106 1.63 3.76 -10.78
N LYS A 107 1.92 2.79 -11.66
CA LYS A 107 1.71 1.38 -11.35
C LYS A 107 2.87 0.84 -10.52
N ILE A 108 2.54 0.13 -9.45
CA ILE A 108 3.50 -0.46 -8.51
C ILE A 108 3.06 -1.88 -8.15
N GLY A 109 4.02 -2.78 -7.97
CA GLY A 109 3.79 -4.18 -7.65
C GLY A 109 5.10 -4.95 -7.66
N ASN A 110 5.09 -6.18 -7.18
CA ASN A 110 6.27 -7.04 -7.21
C ASN A 110 6.28 -7.86 -8.50
N ASN A 111 7.38 -7.88 -9.25
CA ASN A 111 7.57 -8.74 -10.43
C ASN A 111 6.49 -8.60 -11.53
N PHE A 112 5.79 -7.46 -11.61
CA PHE A 112 4.79 -7.22 -12.65
C PHE A 112 5.45 -6.81 -13.97
N ASP A 113 4.76 -7.08 -15.08
CA ASP A 113 5.21 -6.65 -16.41
C ASP A 113 4.99 -5.14 -16.58
N GLU A 114 6.06 -4.37 -16.36
CA GLU A 114 6.06 -2.91 -16.49
C GLU A 114 5.68 -2.43 -17.90
N GLN A 115 6.13 -3.11 -18.94
CA GLN A 115 5.81 -2.71 -20.32
C GLN A 115 4.31 -2.86 -20.57
N LYS A 116 3.75 -4.02 -20.24
CA LYS A 116 2.31 -4.28 -20.33
C LYS A 116 1.50 -3.31 -19.45
N ALA A 117 2.02 -2.97 -18.28
CA ALA A 117 1.39 -2.05 -17.35
C ALA A 117 1.17 -0.65 -17.96
N TRP A 118 2.13 -0.14 -18.73
CA TRP A 118 2.08 1.18 -19.35
C TRP A 118 1.51 1.21 -20.78
N ASN A 119 1.43 0.06 -21.47
CA ASN A 119 0.95 -0.03 -22.86
C ASN A 119 -0.41 0.63 -23.09
N ASN A 120 -1.35 0.48 -22.15
CA ASN A 120 -2.68 1.10 -22.25
C ASN A 120 -2.61 2.62 -22.18
N ALA A 121 -1.77 3.18 -21.31
CA ALA A 121 -1.57 4.62 -21.18
C ALA A 121 -0.91 5.18 -22.44
N VAL A 122 0.16 4.53 -22.91
CA VAL A 122 0.86 4.91 -24.15
C VAL A 122 -0.08 4.86 -25.35
N THR A 123 -0.89 3.81 -25.48
CA THR A 123 -1.87 3.68 -26.57
C THR A 123 -2.90 4.80 -26.54
N LYS A 124 -3.46 5.12 -25.36
CA LYS A 124 -4.42 6.22 -25.21
C LYS A 124 -3.82 7.57 -25.59
N VAL A 125 -2.56 7.84 -25.20
CA VAL A 125 -1.86 9.07 -25.58
C VAL A 125 -1.64 9.12 -27.09
N LYS A 126 -1.16 8.04 -27.72
CA LYS A 126 -0.99 7.95 -29.18
C LYS A 126 -2.30 8.20 -29.92
N THR A 127 -3.37 7.49 -29.56
CA THR A 127 -4.69 7.69 -30.17
C THR A 127 -5.21 9.11 -29.99
N SER A 128 -4.90 9.75 -28.87
CA SER A 128 -5.27 11.14 -28.65
C SER A 128 -4.45 12.07 -29.54
N LEU A 129 -3.14 11.87 -29.69
CA LEU A 129 -2.31 12.67 -30.61
C LEU A 129 -2.74 12.49 -32.07
N ASP A 130 -3.03 11.26 -32.50
CA ASP A 130 -3.45 10.95 -33.86
C ASP A 130 -4.77 11.63 -34.25
N ARG A 131 -5.66 11.92 -33.29
CA ARG A 131 -6.91 12.66 -33.52
C ARG A 131 -6.71 14.16 -33.74
N TRP A 132 -5.57 14.69 -33.32
CA TRP A 132 -5.25 16.12 -33.38
C TRP A 132 -4.22 16.45 -34.47
N ALA A 133 -3.69 15.44 -35.15
CA ALA A 133 -2.86 15.56 -36.35
C ALA A 133 -3.73 15.78 -37.59
#